data_AF-A0A261CCB7-F1
#
_entry.id   AF-A0A261CCB7-F1
#
_cell.length_a   1.000
_cell.length_b   1.000
_cell.length_c   1.000
_cell.angle_alpha   90.00
_cell.angle_beta   90.00
_cell.angle_gamma   90.00
#
_symmetry.space_group_name_H-M   'P 1'
#
loop_
_entity.id
_entity.type
_entity.pdbx_description
1 polymer ?
#
loop_
_entity_poly.entity_id
_entity_poly.type
_entity_poly.pdbx_seq_one_letter_code
_entity_poly.pdbx_strand_id
1 'polypeptide(L)'
;MKLLIPALLVLYHACLVVCDNHKIQTLSQDERNKLLEALNKDRQEIAKKIGIEFETLEYDMKCEQKVNTLDACEHIRKGESEFLLILLRRNDVTSEYIHEWNIHHGYDDPHSLLFFPNDDTICCSKSFKCSKKIPKTERGAQLAGKQIEARGACAAMRKRNYRLFNIDEHNKINNATIPPTSKYADIIGVPAIGDPATSGDSVEGPASSSGNKSNLIFLFFA
;
A
#
# COMPACT_ATOMS: atom_id res chain seq x y z
N MET A 1 30.10 24.83 34.43
CA MET A 1 28.64 24.51 34.41
C MET A 1 27.78 25.42 33.52
N LYS A 2 28.24 26.56 32.98
CA LYS A 2 27.37 27.48 32.19
C LYS A 2 27.17 27.12 30.70
N LEU A 3 27.88 26.12 30.18
CA LEU A 3 27.83 25.71 28.75
C LEU A 3 27.00 24.43 28.50
N LEU A 4 26.56 23.73 29.54
CA LEU A 4 25.80 22.48 29.41
C LEU A 4 24.33 22.71 29.00
N ILE A 5 23.73 23.81 29.46
CA ILE A 5 22.32 24.14 29.21
C ILE A 5 22.07 24.49 27.72
N PRO A 6 22.86 25.34 27.05
CA PRO A 6 22.64 25.62 25.63
C PRO A 6 22.92 24.41 24.73
N ALA A 7 23.90 23.57 25.07
CA ALA A 7 24.17 22.33 24.32
C ALA A 7 23.02 21.32 24.41
N LEU A 8 22.40 21.17 25.59
CA LEU A 8 21.23 20.31 25.79
C LEU A 8 19.99 20.83 25.04
N LEU A 9 19.80 22.15 24.97
CA LEU A 9 18.69 22.76 24.21
C LEU A 9 18.84 22.55 22.69
N VAL A 10 20.06 22.68 22.16
CA VAL A 10 20.34 22.41 20.74
C VAL A 10 20.13 20.92 20.41
N LEU A 11 20.56 20.00 21.29
CA LEU A 11 20.30 18.57 21.14
C LEU A 11 18.80 18.24 21.22
N TYR A 12 18.04 18.88 22.12
CA TYR A 12 16.60 18.68 22.24
C TYR A 12 15.84 19.20 21.01
N HIS A 13 16.21 20.37 20.48
CA HIS A 13 15.61 20.91 19.25
C HIS A 13 16.02 20.12 18.00
N ALA A 14 17.28 19.67 17.90
CA ALA A 14 17.69 18.77 16.84
C ALA A 14 16.93 17.44 16.90
N CYS A 15 16.68 16.91 18.11
CA CYS A 15 15.89 15.71 18.31
C CYS A 15 14.41 15.93 17.93
N LEU A 16 13.80 17.06 18.29
CA LEU A 16 12.41 17.37 17.90
C LEU A 16 12.25 17.50 16.37
N VAL A 17 13.17 18.21 15.70
CA VAL A 17 13.13 18.41 14.23
C VAL A 17 13.41 17.12 13.47
N VAL A 18 14.31 16.25 13.97
CA VAL A 18 14.60 14.95 13.35
C VAL A 18 13.51 13.92 13.66
N CYS A 19 12.89 13.96 14.84
CA CYS A 19 11.78 13.06 15.22
C CYS A 19 10.46 13.41 14.53
N ASP A 20 10.23 14.67 14.13
CA ASP A 20 9.02 15.04 13.38
C ASP A 20 9.06 14.55 11.91
N ASN A 21 10.24 14.37 11.32
CA ASN A 21 10.36 13.92 9.92
C ASN A 21 10.12 12.42 9.71
N HIS A 22 10.02 11.63 10.78
CA HIS A 22 9.67 10.20 10.74
C HIS A 22 8.51 9.86 11.67
N LYS A 23 7.49 10.73 11.76
CA LYS A 23 6.25 10.38 12.46
C LYS A 23 5.54 9.27 11.68
N ILE A 24 5.69 8.03 12.15
CA ILE A 24 4.79 6.94 11.81
C ILE A 24 3.37 7.42 12.13
N GLN A 25 2.61 7.72 11.09
CA GLN A 25 1.25 8.22 11.25
C GLN A 25 0.33 7.01 11.37
N THR A 26 0.03 6.65 12.61
CA THR A 26 -1.02 5.69 12.91
C THR A 26 -2.39 6.27 12.58
N LEU A 27 -3.34 5.40 12.28
CA LEU A 27 -4.74 5.78 12.16
C LEU A 27 -5.22 6.28 13.52
N SER A 28 -6.02 7.34 13.52
CA SER A 28 -6.80 7.75 14.67
C SER A 28 -7.88 6.71 14.98
N GLN A 29 -8.45 6.78 16.18
CA GLN A 29 -9.55 5.90 16.55
C GLN A 29 -10.78 6.09 15.65
N ASP A 30 -11.07 7.33 15.25
CA ASP A 30 -12.17 7.64 14.33
C ASP A 30 -11.95 7.03 12.93
N GLU A 31 -10.75 7.18 12.36
CA GLU A 31 -10.40 6.56 11.07
C GLU A 31 -10.52 5.02 11.13
N ARG A 32 -10.05 4.40 12.21
CA ARG A 32 -10.21 2.94 12.42
C ARG A 32 -11.67 2.52 12.49
N ASN A 33 -12.48 3.26 13.25
CA ASN A 33 -13.90 2.94 13.41
C ASN A 33 -14.64 3.06 12.08
N LYS A 34 -14.41 4.14 11.33
CA LYS A 34 -15.02 4.35 10.01
C LYS A 34 -14.61 3.27 9.00
N LEU A 35 -13.33 2.88 9.02
CA LEU A 35 -12.83 1.78 8.20
C LEU A 35 -13.54 0.46 8.53
N LEU A 36 -13.58 0.09 9.82
CA LEU A 36 -14.24 -1.14 10.26
C LEU A 36 -15.73 -1.14 9.93
N GLU A 37 -16.42 -0.03 10.18
CA GLU A 37 -17.85 0.10 9.89
C GLU A 37 -18.13 -0.10 8.40
N ALA A 38 -17.40 0.61 7.54
CA ALA A 38 -17.58 0.51 6.10
C ALA A 38 -17.23 -0.88 5.56
N LEU A 39 -16.08 -1.44 5.95
CA LEU A 39 -15.62 -2.73 5.45
C LEU A 39 -16.49 -3.88 5.96
N ASN A 40 -16.87 -3.89 7.24
CA ASN A 40 -17.78 -4.92 7.76
C ASN A 40 -19.16 -4.81 7.12
N LYS A 41 -19.67 -3.60 6.88
CA LYS A 41 -20.93 -3.42 6.15
C LYS A 41 -20.87 -4.01 4.74
N ASP A 42 -19.84 -3.67 3.96
CA ASP A 42 -19.66 -4.21 2.60
C ASP A 42 -19.52 -5.74 2.63
N ARG A 43 -18.73 -6.26 3.56
CA ARG A 43 -18.55 -7.69 3.82
C ARG A 43 -19.90 -8.38 4.05
N GLN A 44 -20.76 -7.84 4.93
CA GLN A 44 -22.08 -8.42 5.19
C GLN A 44 -23.03 -8.32 4.00
N GLU A 45 -23.02 -7.20 3.26
CA GLU A 45 -23.84 -7.05 2.05
C GLU A 45 -23.45 -8.04 0.95
N ILE A 46 -22.15 -8.27 0.75
CA ILE A 46 -21.64 -9.25 -0.21
C ILE A 46 -21.95 -10.67 0.24
N ALA A 47 -21.66 -11.00 1.49
CA ALA A 47 -21.92 -12.31 2.10
C ALA A 47 -23.38 -12.75 1.87
N LYS A 48 -24.34 -11.82 2.12
CA LYS A 48 -25.76 -12.05 1.85
C LYS A 48 -26.07 -12.31 0.38
N LYS A 49 -25.44 -11.58 -0.54
CA LYS A 49 -25.68 -11.71 -2.00
C LYS A 49 -25.17 -13.05 -2.55
N ILE A 50 -24.02 -13.53 -2.07
CA ILE A 50 -23.39 -14.75 -2.59
C ILE A 50 -23.66 -16.00 -1.72
N GLY A 51 -24.43 -15.83 -0.64
CA GLY A 51 -24.87 -16.91 0.23
C GLY A 51 -23.71 -17.61 0.94
N ILE A 52 -22.84 -16.81 1.57
CA ILE A 52 -21.77 -17.27 2.46
C ILE A 52 -21.76 -16.40 3.72
N GLU A 53 -20.99 -16.78 4.72
CA GLU A 53 -20.83 -16.02 5.97
C GLU A 53 -19.40 -15.50 6.08
N PHE A 54 -19.28 -14.23 6.46
CA PHE A 54 -18.00 -13.59 6.74
C PHE A 54 -17.88 -13.30 8.23
N GLU A 55 -16.70 -13.60 8.77
CA GLU A 55 -16.32 -13.14 10.09
C GLU A 55 -16.31 -11.61 10.13
N THR A 56 -16.74 -11.08 11.29
CA THR A 56 -16.67 -9.63 11.55
C THR A 56 -15.24 -9.28 11.89
N LEU A 57 -14.67 -8.33 11.14
CA LEU A 57 -13.31 -7.87 11.34
C LEU A 57 -13.22 -7.00 12.59
N GLU A 58 -12.19 -7.27 13.39
CA GLU A 58 -11.73 -6.40 14.47
C GLU A 58 -10.40 -5.74 14.10
N TYR A 59 -10.12 -4.57 14.65
CA TYR A 59 -8.89 -3.86 14.34
C TYR A 59 -7.72 -4.32 15.22
N ASP A 60 -6.60 -4.69 14.59
CA ASP A 60 -5.37 -5.06 15.30
C ASP A 60 -4.31 -3.95 15.24
N MET A 61 -4.14 -3.24 16.36
CA MET A 61 -3.13 -2.19 16.49
C MET A 61 -1.69 -2.72 16.46
N LYS A 62 -1.43 -3.96 16.92
CA LYS A 62 -0.07 -4.52 16.89
C LYS A 62 0.34 -4.82 15.45
N CYS A 63 -0.59 -5.34 14.65
CA CYS A 63 -0.40 -5.51 13.21
C CYS A 63 -0.16 -4.15 12.53
N GLU A 64 -0.94 -3.11 12.85
CA GLU A 64 -0.73 -1.77 12.26
C GLU A 64 0.68 -1.25 12.53
N GLN A 65 1.16 -1.37 13.77
CA GLN A 65 2.52 -0.97 14.14
C GLN A 65 3.58 -1.72 13.31
N LYS A 66 3.40 -3.03 13.09
CA LYS A 66 4.31 -3.81 12.23
C LYS A 66 4.29 -3.30 10.80
N VAL A 67 3.10 -3.16 10.20
CA VAL A 67 2.95 -2.68 8.80
C VAL A 67 3.57 -1.29 8.62
N ASN A 68 3.42 -0.41 9.61
CA ASN A 68 4.03 0.92 9.61
C ASN A 68 5.57 0.93 9.62
N THR A 69 6.22 -0.17 10.01
CA THR A 69 7.69 -0.28 10.07
C THR A 69 8.30 -0.98 8.86
N LEU A 70 7.47 -1.50 7.96
CA LEU A 70 7.94 -2.21 6.77
C LEU A 70 8.56 -1.23 5.76
N ASP A 71 9.65 -1.67 5.12
CA ASP A 71 10.06 -1.07 3.84
C ASP A 71 9.04 -1.49 2.77
N ALA A 72 8.17 -0.55 2.41
CA ALA A 72 7.08 -0.77 1.48
C ALA A 72 7.56 -1.22 0.10
N CYS A 73 8.65 -0.64 -0.42
CA CYS A 73 9.15 -0.99 -1.73
C CYS A 73 9.80 -2.37 -1.73
N GLU A 74 10.58 -2.66 -0.69
CA GLU A 74 11.20 -3.97 -0.56
C GLU A 74 10.16 -5.08 -0.40
N HIS A 75 9.08 -4.80 0.33
CA HIS A 75 7.97 -5.72 0.47
C HIS A 75 7.27 -6.02 -0.86
N ILE A 76 6.87 -4.98 -1.61
CA ILE A 76 6.25 -5.14 -2.94
C ILE A 76 7.17 -5.92 -3.88
N ARG A 77 8.47 -5.64 -3.82
CA ARG A 77 9.47 -6.21 -4.73
C ARG A 77 9.73 -7.69 -4.48
N LYS A 78 9.83 -8.09 -3.21
CA LYS A 78 10.11 -9.47 -2.81
C LYS A 78 8.88 -10.38 -2.87
N GLY A 79 7.67 -9.82 -2.70
CA GLY A 79 6.42 -10.59 -2.72
C GLY A 79 6.20 -11.46 -1.48
N GLU A 80 7.14 -11.49 -0.54
CA GLU A 80 7.05 -12.26 0.70
C GLU A 80 7.16 -11.34 1.92
N SER A 81 6.17 -11.43 2.81
CA SER A 81 6.36 -11.12 4.22
C SER A 81 5.48 -11.99 5.10
N GLU A 82 5.64 -11.83 6.42
CA GLU A 82 4.72 -12.29 7.46
C GLU A 82 3.24 -11.96 7.16
N PHE A 83 2.98 -10.94 6.32
CA PHE A 83 1.66 -10.48 5.91
C PHE A 83 1.49 -10.53 4.39
N LEU A 84 0.30 -10.98 3.95
CA LEU A 84 -0.21 -10.67 2.61
C LEU A 84 -0.75 -9.23 2.65
N LEU A 85 0.01 -8.27 2.11
CA LEU A 85 -0.40 -6.88 2.09
C LEU A 85 -1.37 -6.59 0.95
N ILE A 86 -2.43 -5.86 1.29
CA ILE A 86 -3.49 -5.40 0.41
C ILE A 86 -3.22 -3.92 0.15
N LEU A 87 -2.67 -3.62 -1.02
CA LEU A 87 -2.36 -2.24 -1.41
C LEU A 87 -3.66 -1.45 -1.64
N LEU A 88 -3.80 -0.33 -0.93
CA LEU A 88 -5.00 0.51 -0.99
C LEU A 88 -5.03 1.38 -2.24
N ARG A 89 -3.87 1.92 -2.62
CA ARG A 89 -3.66 2.57 -3.92
C ARG A 89 -2.34 2.13 -4.53
N ARG A 90 -2.33 1.99 -5.84
CA ARG A 90 -1.15 1.65 -6.63
C ARG A 90 -1.32 2.12 -8.06
N ASN A 91 -0.22 2.37 -8.76
CA ASN A 91 -0.26 2.66 -10.19
C ASN A 91 -0.36 1.36 -11.02
N ASP A 92 -0.57 1.51 -12.32
CA ASP A 92 -0.71 0.39 -13.25
C ASP A 92 0.58 -0.44 -13.32
N VAL A 93 1.76 0.21 -13.24
CA VAL A 93 3.06 -0.47 -13.25
C VAL A 93 3.21 -1.39 -12.04
N THR A 94 2.81 -0.96 -10.84
CA THR A 94 2.81 -1.79 -9.63
C THR A 94 1.82 -2.95 -9.79
N SER A 95 0.65 -2.72 -10.38
CA SER A 95 -0.34 -3.77 -10.62
C SER A 95 0.20 -4.83 -11.58
N GLU A 96 0.81 -4.42 -12.69
CA GLU A 96 1.47 -5.29 -13.66
C GLU A 96 2.61 -6.09 -13.00
N TYR A 97 3.46 -5.41 -12.22
CA TYR A 97 4.56 -6.04 -11.49
C TYR A 97 4.11 -7.12 -10.50
N ILE A 98 3.03 -6.86 -9.74
CA ILE A 98 2.45 -7.85 -8.81
C ILE A 98 1.80 -9.01 -9.58
N HIS A 99 1.08 -8.70 -10.65
CA HIS A 99 0.41 -9.72 -11.46
C HIS A 99 1.38 -10.73 -12.06
N GLU A 100 2.52 -10.26 -12.59
CA GLU A 100 3.58 -11.14 -13.08
C GLU A 100 4.13 -12.09 -12.02
N TRP A 101 4.17 -11.65 -10.76
CA TRP A 101 4.55 -12.54 -9.67
C TRP A 101 3.47 -13.59 -9.39
N ASN A 102 2.21 -13.15 -9.30
CA ASN A 102 1.08 -14.00 -8.93
C ASN A 102 0.83 -15.15 -9.92
N ILE A 103 0.98 -14.93 -11.24
CA ILE A 103 0.81 -15.98 -12.26
C ILE A 103 1.72 -17.19 -11.98
N HIS A 104 2.93 -16.94 -11.47
CA HIS A 104 3.90 -17.99 -11.20
C HIS A 104 3.75 -18.64 -9.81
N HIS A 105 2.93 -18.06 -8.92
CA HIS A 105 2.80 -18.48 -7.53
C HIS A 105 1.35 -18.81 -7.12
N GLY A 106 0.40 -18.72 -8.04
CA GLY A 106 -0.99 -19.15 -7.84
C GLY A 106 -1.80 -18.25 -6.89
N TYR A 107 -1.36 -17.03 -6.63
CA TYR A 107 -2.08 -16.10 -5.77
C TYR A 107 -3.15 -15.34 -6.58
N ASP A 108 -4.38 -15.35 -6.06
CA ASP A 108 -5.49 -14.56 -6.59
C ASP A 108 -5.21 -13.05 -6.59
N ASP A 109 -6.09 -12.29 -7.23
CA ASP A 109 -6.07 -10.83 -7.17
C ASP A 109 -6.00 -10.35 -5.69
N PRO A 110 -4.93 -9.62 -5.29
CA PRO A 110 -4.76 -9.15 -3.91
C PRO A 110 -5.95 -8.31 -3.39
N HIS A 111 -6.81 -7.81 -4.29
CA HIS A 111 -8.01 -7.08 -3.91
C HIS A 111 -9.07 -7.94 -3.20
N SER A 112 -9.20 -9.23 -3.52
CA SER A 112 -10.21 -10.11 -2.90
C SER A 112 -9.88 -10.48 -1.45
N LEU A 113 -8.63 -10.26 -1.02
CA LEU A 113 -8.16 -10.56 0.33
C LEU A 113 -8.92 -9.80 1.43
N LEU A 114 -9.46 -8.61 1.15
CA LEU A 114 -10.32 -7.89 2.11
C LEU A 114 -11.64 -8.62 2.40
N PHE A 115 -12.00 -9.58 1.54
CA PHE A 115 -13.26 -10.31 1.57
C PHE A 115 -13.05 -11.82 1.77
N PHE A 116 -11.89 -12.21 2.29
CA PHE A 116 -11.70 -13.58 2.73
C PHE A 116 -12.63 -13.89 3.92
N PRO A 117 -13.45 -14.97 3.84
CA PRO A 117 -14.51 -15.21 4.82
C PRO A 117 -14.00 -15.38 6.25
N ASN A 118 -12.82 -15.99 6.36
CA ASN A 118 -12.28 -16.49 7.62
C ASN A 118 -11.37 -15.47 8.32
N ASP A 119 -11.08 -14.34 7.68
CA ASP A 119 -10.32 -13.27 8.32
C ASP A 119 -11.20 -12.54 9.32
N ASP A 120 -10.72 -12.45 10.55
CA ASP A 120 -11.43 -11.90 11.70
C ASP A 120 -10.71 -10.69 12.31
N THR A 121 -9.53 -10.37 11.79
CA THR A 121 -8.77 -9.18 12.16
C THR A 121 -8.22 -8.47 10.94
N ILE A 122 -8.12 -7.14 11.03
CA ILE A 122 -7.51 -6.30 10.01
C ILE A 122 -6.65 -5.23 10.68
N CYS A 123 -5.59 -4.83 10.00
CA CYS A 123 -4.86 -3.62 10.32
C CYS A 123 -4.52 -2.86 9.04
N CYS A 124 -4.38 -1.54 9.13
CA CYS A 124 -4.00 -0.73 7.99
C CYS A 124 -2.95 0.32 8.38
N SER A 125 -2.18 0.75 7.39
CA SER A 125 -1.21 1.82 7.50
C SER A 125 -1.49 2.82 6.39
N LYS A 126 -1.73 4.08 6.77
CA LYS A 126 -1.73 5.21 5.83
C LYS A 126 -0.33 5.73 5.53
N SER A 127 0.65 5.35 6.35
CA SER A 127 2.07 5.73 6.20
C SER A 127 2.83 4.83 5.22
N PHE A 128 2.28 3.66 4.87
CA PHE A 128 2.87 2.77 3.89
C PHE A 128 2.98 3.46 2.53
N LYS A 129 4.21 3.66 2.04
CA LYS A 129 4.47 4.38 0.80
C LYS A 129 5.67 3.78 0.08
N CYS A 130 5.47 3.41 -1.19
CA CYS A 130 6.55 3.05 -2.09
C CYS A 130 6.54 3.95 -3.32
N SER A 131 7.73 4.39 -3.73
CA SER A 131 7.98 5.04 -5.01
C SER A 131 9.41 4.73 -5.46
N LYS A 132 9.59 3.76 -6.36
CA LYS A 132 10.93 3.34 -6.80
C LYS A 132 10.92 2.86 -8.24
N LYS A 133 12.03 3.06 -8.96
CA LYS A 133 12.22 2.46 -10.29
C LYS A 133 12.60 1.00 -10.17
N ILE A 134 12.02 0.16 -11.02
CA ILE A 134 12.37 -1.25 -11.15
C ILE A 134 13.77 -1.33 -11.78
N PRO A 135 14.77 -1.93 -11.13
CA PRO A 135 16.09 -2.11 -11.73
C PRO A 135 16.07 -3.23 -12.78
N LYS A 136 17.02 -3.18 -13.73
CA LYS A 136 17.11 -4.13 -14.84
C LYS A 136 17.38 -5.58 -14.43
N THR A 137 17.91 -5.80 -13.23
CA THR A 137 18.31 -7.11 -12.71
C THR A 137 17.20 -7.81 -11.94
N GLU A 138 16.01 -7.22 -11.88
CA GLU A 138 14.89 -7.73 -11.11
C GLU A 138 13.82 -8.39 -11.97
N ARG A 139 12.87 -9.02 -11.29
CA ARG A 139 11.63 -9.56 -11.87
C ARG A 139 10.94 -8.48 -12.72
N GLY A 140 10.25 -8.91 -13.78
CA GLY A 140 9.60 -7.98 -14.69
C GLY A 140 10.62 -7.13 -15.45
N ALA A 141 11.57 -7.78 -16.12
CA ALA A 141 12.60 -7.11 -16.90
C ALA A 141 12.00 -6.17 -17.98
N GLN A 142 10.81 -6.49 -18.49
CA GLN A 142 10.00 -5.65 -19.37
C GLN A 142 9.51 -4.35 -18.72
N LEU A 143 9.47 -4.30 -17.39
CA LEU A 143 9.12 -3.13 -16.59
C LEU A 143 10.36 -2.39 -16.08
N ALA A 144 11.57 -2.84 -16.44
CA ALA A 144 12.80 -2.20 -16.00
C ALA A 144 12.83 -0.71 -16.37
N GLY A 145 13.17 0.13 -15.39
CA GLY A 145 13.19 1.58 -15.49
C GLY A 145 11.83 2.26 -15.28
N LYS A 146 10.71 1.51 -15.34
CA LYS A 146 9.40 2.02 -14.93
C LYS A 146 9.34 2.18 -13.41
N GLN A 147 8.46 3.07 -12.94
CA GLN A 147 8.31 3.39 -11.52
C GLN A 147 7.13 2.64 -10.92
N ILE A 148 7.39 1.83 -9.89
CA ILE A 148 6.33 1.34 -9.00
C ILE A 148 5.96 2.46 -8.04
N GLU A 149 4.67 2.66 -7.85
CA GLU A 149 4.12 3.53 -6.81
C GLU A 149 2.97 2.80 -6.08
N ALA A 150 2.98 2.89 -4.76
CA ALA A 150 1.90 2.39 -3.91
C ALA A 150 1.76 3.27 -2.67
N ARG A 151 0.53 3.46 -2.20
CA ARG A 151 0.19 4.25 -1.02
C ARG A 151 -0.90 3.55 -0.22
N GLY A 152 -0.69 3.46 1.09
CA GLY A 152 -1.55 2.76 2.00
C GLY A 152 -1.54 1.25 1.80
N ALA A 153 -1.55 0.51 2.90
CA ALA A 153 -1.67 -0.94 2.86
C ALA A 153 -2.50 -1.43 4.05
N CYS A 154 -3.20 -2.55 3.85
CA CYS A 154 -3.83 -3.31 4.92
C CYS A 154 -3.29 -4.73 4.96
N ALA A 155 -3.47 -5.40 6.09
CA ALA A 155 -3.30 -6.83 6.24
C ALA A 155 -4.53 -7.38 6.96
N ALA A 156 -5.15 -8.40 6.38
CA ALA A 156 -6.23 -9.17 7.00
C ALA A 156 -5.68 -10.53 7.44
N MET A 157 -6.12 -11.00 8.61
CA MET A 157 -5.63 -12.23 9.20
C MET A 157 -6.75 -12.97 9.91
N ARG A 158 -6.63 -14.30 9.91
CA ARG A 158 -7.41 -15.23 10.72
C ARG A 158 -6.68 -15.55 12.02
N LYS A 159 -7.16 -15.05 13.16
CA LYS A 159 -6.55 -15.23 14.49
C LYS A 159 -7.34 -16.13 15.43
N ARG A 160 -8.67 -16.08 15.42
CA ARG A 160 -9.50 -16.78 16.42
C ARG A 160 -10.14 -18.03 15.85
N ASN A 161 -10.73 -17.94 14.66
CA ASN A 161 -11.53 -19.04 14.09
C ASN A 161 -10.73 -19.81 13.04
N TYR A 162 -10.34 -21.04 13.34
CA TYR A 162 -9.69 -21.91 12.36
C TYR A 162 -10.73 -22.58 11.45
N ARG A 163 -11.28 -21.81 10.51
CA ARG A 163 -12.12 -22.34 9.43
C ARG A 163 -11.27 -22.66 8.20
N LEU A 164 -11.34 -23.90 7.70
CA LEU A 164 -10.57 -24.32 6.53
C LEU A 164 -10.95 -23.50 5.29
N PHE A 165 -9.99 -23.38 4.37
CA PHE A 165 -10.24 -22.77 3.06
C PHE A 165 -11.31 -23.58 2.32
N ASN A 166 -12.33 -22.90 1.80
CA ASN A 166 -13.40 -23.51 1.03
C ASN A 166 -13.34 -22.96 -0.40
N ILE A 167 -13.10 -23.85 -1.36
CA ILE A 167 -12.94 -23.49 -2.77
C ILE A 167 -14.22 -22.93 -3.40
N ASP A 168 -15.39 -23.39 -2.98
CA ASP A 168 -16.67 -22.90 -3.51
C ASP A 168 -16.93 -21.47 -3.04
N GLU A 169 -16.60 -21.16 -1.78
CA GLU A 169 -16.70 -19.80 -1.26
C GLU A 169 -15.70 -18.86 -1.92
N HIS A 170 -14.47 -19.33 -2.12
CA HIS A 170 -13.44 -18.60 -2.84
C HIS A 170 -13.90 -18.24 -4.27
N ASN A 171 -14.43 -19.23 -4.99
CA ASN A 171 -14.98 -19.01 -6.33
C ASN A 171 -16.16 -18.03 -6.33
N LYS A 172 -17.04 -18.08 -5.33
CA LYS A 172 -18.14 -17.12 -5.20
C LYS A 172 -17.65 -15.69 -4.99
N ILE A 173 -16.58 -15.50 -4.20
CA ILE A 173 -15.99 -14.18 -3.95
C ILE A 173 -15.31 -13.64 -5.20
N ASN A 174 -14.52 -14.47 -5.88
CA ASN A 174 -13.84 -14.08 -7.11
C ASN A 174 -14.82 -13.69 -8.24
N ASN A 175 -16.05 -14.21 -8.20
CA ASN A 175 -17.12 -13.84 -9.12
C ASN A 175 -18.02 -12.70 -8.61
N ALA A 176 -17.82 -12.23 -7.37
CA ALA A 176 -18.62 -11.16 -6.79
C ALA A 176 -18.11 -9.78 -7.24
N THR A 177 -19.02 -8.84 -7.41
CA THR A 177 -18.65 -7.42 -7.52
C THR A 177 -18.32 -6.88 -6.14
N ILE A 178 -17.02 -6.68 -5.88
CA ILE A 178 -16.51 -6.12 -4.63
C ILE A 178 -16.07 -4.66 -4.81
N PRO A 179 -16.21 -3.80 -3.78
CA PRO A 179 -15.67 -2.44 -3.80
C PRO A 179 -14.15 -2.42 -4.05
N PRO A 180 -13.65 -1.44 -4.82
CA PRO A 180 -12.21 -1.28 -5.03
C PRO A 180 -11.52 -0.88 -3.72
N THR A 181 -10.25 -1.25 -3.56
CA THR A 181 -9.48 -0.92 -2.35
C THR A 181 -9.30 0.59 -2.14
N SER A 182 -9.38 1.38 -3.21
CA SER A 182 -9.35 2.85 -3.15
C SER A 182 -10.47 3.45 -2.29
N LYS A 183 -11.65 2.80 -2.22
CA LYS A 183 -12.75 3.22 -1.33
C LYS A 183 -12.28 3.31 0.12
N TYR A 184 -11.56 2.29 0.58
CA TYR A 184 -11.05 2.24 1.95
C TYR A 184 -9.87 3.18 2.15
N ALA A 185 -9.08 3.42 1.10
CA ALA A 185 -8.04 4.44 1.06
C ALA A 185 -8.62 5.84 1.33
N ASP A 186 -9.75 6.19 0.69
CA ASP A 186 -10.44 7.47 0.89
C ASP A 186 -10.90 7.64 2.34
N ILE A 187 -11.46 6.58 2.95
CA ILE A 187 -11.96 6.60 4.34
C ILE A 187 -10.86 6.93 5.35
N ILE A 188 -9.66 6.39 5.15
CA ILE A 188 -8.52 6.59 6.08
C ILE A 188 -7.56 7.69 5.62
N GLY A 189 -7.94 8.48 4.60
CA GLY A 189 -7.17 9.64 4.14
C GLY A 189 -5.86 9.31 3.43
N VAL A 190 -5.76 8.17 2.75
CA VAL A 190 -4.58 7.84 1.92
C VAL A 190 -4.61 8.69 0.64
N PRO A 191 -3.58 9.51 0.37
CA PRO A 191 -3.53 10.37 -0.82
C PRO A 191 -3.50 9.57 -2.12
N ALA A 192 -3.95 10.19 -3.22
CA ALA A 192 -3.90 9.54 -4.52
C ALA A 192 -2.45 9.38 -5.01
N ILE A 193 -2.27 8.46 -5.95
CA ILE A 193 -1.02 8.27 -6.68
C ILE A 193 -0.80 9.50 -7.56
N GLY A 194 0.42 10.02 -7.60
CA GLY A 194 0.74 11.23 -8.38
C GLY A 194 0.40 12.57 -7.71
N ASP A 195 -0.21 12.59 -6.51
CA ASP A 195 -0.43 13.85 -5.78
C ASP A 195 0.92 14.44 -5.32
N PRO A 196 1.27 15.67 -5.74
CA PRO A 196 2.57 16.29 -5.43
C PRO A 196 2.69 16.77 -3.98
N ALA A 197 1.57 16.88 -3.25
CA ALA A 197 1.55 17.29 -1.83
C ALA A 197 2.28 16.32 -0.89
N THR A 198 2.76 15.18 -1.39
CA THR A 198 3.49 14.17 -0.58
C THR A 198 4.73 13.63 -1.29
N SER A 199 5.19 14.21 -2.40
CA SER A 199 6.43 13.80 -3.09
C SER A 199 7.68 14.37 -2.39
N GLY A 200 7.83 14.12 -1.09
CA GLY A 200 9.12 14.24 -0.41
C GLY A 200 10.02 13.08 -0.84
N ASP A 201 11.28 13.40 -1.13
CA ASP A 201 12.37 12.57 -1.66
C ASP A 201 12.32 12.26 -3.16
N SER A 202 12.38 13.33 -3.97
CA SER A 202 13.22 13.30 -5.16
C SER A 202 14.52 14.04 -4.82
N VAL A 203 15.56 13.29 -4.42
CA VAL A 203 16.92 13.85 -4.44
C VAL A 203 17.28 14.07 -5.91
N GLU A 204 17.24 15.33 -6.31
CA GLU A 204 17.78 15.83 -7.57
C GLU A 204 19.26 15.44 -7.67
N GLY A 205 19.57 14.48 -8.54
CA GLY A 205 20.90 14.39 -9.13
C GLY A 205 21.06 15.51 -10.16
N PRO A 206 22.24 16.14 -10.27
CA PRO A 206 22.40 17.39 -11.02
C PRO A 206 22.10 17.18 -12.52
N ALA A 207 21.28 18.09 -13.04
CA ALA A 207 21.04 18.23 -14.46
C ALA A 207 22.36 18.53 -15.19
N SER A 208 22.77 17.62 -16.07
CA SER A 208 23.71 17.91 -17.16
C SER A 208 22.89 18.07 -18.44
N SER A 209 22.45 19.30 -18.71
CA SER A 209 21.89 19.68 -20.00
C SER A 209 22.99 20.18 -20.94
N SER A 210 23.52 19.30 -21.79
CA SER A 210 24.21 19.71 -23.01
C SER A 210 23.19 19.64 -24.15
N GLY A 211 22.53 20.76 -24.42
CA GLY A 211 21.56 20.89 -25.50
C GLY A 211 22.25 20.92 -26.87
N ASN A 212 21.87 19.99 -27.75
CA ASN A 212 21.97 20.19 -29.19
C ASN A 212 20.55 20.24 -29.77
N LYS A 213 20.17 21.44 -30.21
CA LYS A 213 18.94 21.71 -30.98
C LYS A 213 19.17 21.22 -32.41
N SER A 214 18.45 20.18 -32.82
CA SER A 214 18.26 19.88 -34.25
C SER A 214 16.80 20.11 -34.60
N ASN A 215 16.57 21.17 -35.38
CA ASN A 215 15.29 21.49 -36.02
C ASN A 215 14.86 20.32 -36.92
N LEU A 216 13.68 19.75 -36.69
CA LEU A 216 13.04 18.83 -37.62
C LEU A 216 12.03 19.62 -38.47
N ILE A 217 12.36 19.80 -39.76
CA ILE A 217 11.46 20.35 -40.78
C ILE A 217 10.60 19.19 -41.30
N PHE A 218 9.28 19.29 -41.19
CA PHE A 218 8.34 18.37 -41.83
C PHE A 218 8.14 18.77 -43.29
N LEU A 219 8.52 17.91 -44.23
CA LEU A 219 8.10 18.00 -45.63
C LEU A 219 6.98 16.97 -45.86
N PHE A 220 5.77 17.48 -46.11
CA PHE A 220 4.68 16.70 -46.70
C PHE A 220 4.92 16.58 -48.20
N PHE A 221 4.76 15.38 -48.76
CA PHE A 221 4.49 15.22 -50.18
C PHE A 221 3.14 14.51 -50.34
N ALA A 222 2.31 15.14 -51.18
CA ALA A 222 1.08 14.60 -51.76
C ALA A 222 1.41 13.67 -52.94
#